data_AF-A0A165E6V6-F1
#
_entry.id   AF-A0A165E6V6-F1
#
_cell.length_a   1.000
_cell.length_b   1.000
_cell.length_c   1.000
_cell.angle_alpha   90.00
_cell.angle_beta   90.00
_cell.angle_gamma   90.00
#
_symmetry.space_group_name_H-M   'P 1'
#
loop_
_entity.id
_entity.type
_entity.pdbx_description
1 polymer ?
#
loop_
_entity_poly.entity_id
_entity_poly.type
_entity_poly.pdbx_seq_one_letter_code
_entity_poly.pdbx_strand_id
1 'polypeptide(L)'
;MRMNPRFGEGTTKAALSALTLDGVLRDLSPQDPSFGAMFFKRLDSRTGQVWDGVKYADYGHVVTTPASGESLTDGKFARWFNGKLYAAVETSPAASSALWHVGQFIAPPLDLFAPAVLWAILRETVWPSN
;
A
#
# COMPACT_ATOMS: atom_id res chain seq x y z
N MET A 1 -10.51 5.47 -10.09
CA MET A 1 -11.05 4.19 -9.59
C MET A 1 -11.90 4.45 -8.35
N ARG A 2 -13.02 3.75 -8.18
CA ARG A 2 -13.72 3.73 -6.88
C ARG A 2 -12.93 2.81 -5.96
N MET A 3 -12.65 3.28 -4.75
CA MET A 3 -11.88 2.53 -3.77
C MET A 3 -12.76 1.46 -3.12
N ASN A 4 -12.19 0.30 -2.84
CA ASN A 4 -12.84 -0.72 -2.03
C ASN A 4 -12.83 -0.29 -0.54
N PRO A 5 -13.98 0.02 0.09
CA PRO A 5 -14.02 0.51 1.46
C PRO A 5 -13.61 -0.55 2.50
N ARG A 6 -13.48 -1.83 2.09
CA ARG A 6 -13.06 -2.95 2.94
C ARG A 6 -11.77 -2.67 3.72
N PHE A 7 -10.86 -1.88 3.16
CA PHE A 7 -9.55 -1.62 3.76
C PHE A 7 -9.53 -0.41 4.72
N GLY A 8 -10.61 0.38 4.79
CA GLY A 8 -10.71 1.49 5.76
C GLY A 8 -9.78 2.69 5.50
N GLU A 9 -9.07 2.73 4.37
CA GLU A 9 -8.02 3.72 4.09
C GLU A 9 -8.52 5.05 3.51
N GLY A 10 -9.83 5.17 3.23
CA GLY A 10 -10.39 6.31 2.50
C GLY A 10 -10.11 7.68 3.16
N THR A 11 -10.31 7.77 4.46
CA THR A 11 -10.10 9.01 5.23
C THR A 11 -8.63 9.42 5.26
N THR A 12 -7.73 8.46 5.50
CA THR A 12 -6.28 8.72 5.51
C THR A 12 -5.79 9.20 4.15
N LYS A 13 -6.26 8.59 3.05
CA LYS A 13 -5.89 9.01 1.69
C LYS A 13 -6.45 10.39 1.34
N ALA A 14 -7.67 10.71 1.78
CA ALA A 14 -8.24 12.05 1.61
C ALA A 14 -7.39 13.11 2.33
N ALA A 15 -6.98 12.83 3.58
CA ALA A 15 -6.10 13.72 4.34
C ALA A 15 -4.73 13.89 3.66
N LEU A 16 -4.10 12.79 3.22
CA LEU A 16 -2.83 12.84 2.46
C LEU A 16 -2.96 13.64 1.16
N SER A 17 -4.08 13.53 0.46
CA SER A 17 -4.36 14.28 -0.76
C SER A 17 -4.49 15.78 -0.47
N ALA A 18 -5.24 16.14 0.58
CA ALA A 18 -5.42 17.53 1.00
C ALA A 18 -4.09 18.17 1.43
N LEU A 19 -3.27 17.47 2.23
CA LEU A 19 -1.95 17.94 2.64
C LEU A 19 -0.98 18.08 1.46
N THR A 20 -1.06 17.18 0.49
CA THR A 20 -0.24 17.26 -0.72
C THR A 20 -0.66 18.45 -1.59
N LEU A 21 -1.96 18.71 -1.69
CA LEU A 21 -2.50 19.86 -2.39
C LEU A 21 -2.07 21.18 -1.73
N ASP A 22 -2.22 21.31 -0.42
CA ASP A 22 -1.74 22.47 0.36
C ASP A 22 -0.24 22.72 0.13
N GLY A 23 0.57 21.67 0.19
CA GLY A 23 2.01 21.78 -0.07
C GLY A 23 2.35 22.28 -1.47
N VAL A 24 1.60 21.90 -2.51
CA VAL A 24 1.82 22.40 -3.87
C VAL A 24 1.32 23.83 -4.04
N LEU A 25 0.18 24.17 -3.43
CA LEU A 25 -0.40 25.53 -3.49
C LEU A 25 0.48 26.59 -2.84
N ARG A 26 1.33 26.21 -1.88
CA ARG A 26 2.34 27.11 -1.28
C ARG A 26 3.51 27.41 -2.20
N ASP A 27 3.80 26.50 -3.13
CA ASP A 27 4.92 26.62 -4.07
C ASP A 27 4.47 27.20 -5.43
N LEU A 28 3.25 26.87 -5.88
CA LEU A 28 2.74 27.14 -7.22
C LEU A 28 1.30 27.64 -7.18
N SER A 29 1.00 28.62 -8.04
CA SER A 29 -0.39 29.01 -8.32
C SER A 29 -1.12 27.88 -9.08
N PRO A 30 -2.44 27.69 -8.86
CA PRO A 30 -3.26 26.82 -9.70
C PRO A 30 -3.25 27.15 -11.19
N GLN A 31 -2.89 28.38 -11.56
CA GLN A 31 -2.77 28.79 -12.97
C GLN A 31 -1.42 28.38 -13.60
N ASP A 32 -0.46 27.91 -12.80
CA ASP A 32 0.82 27.45 -13.32
C ASP A 32 0.63 26.15 -14.13
N PRO A 33 1.11 26.06 -15.39
CA PRO A 33 0.98 24.86 -16.20
C PRO A 33 1.59 23.60 -15.58
N SER A 34 2.58 23.75 -14.70
CA SER A 34 3.24 22.65 -13.98
C SER A 34 2.50 22.20 -12.73
N PHE A 35 1.49 22.95 -12.28
CA PHE A 35 0.75 22.68 -11.03
C PHE A 35 0.20 21.26 -10.99
N GLY A 36 -0.56 20.86 -12.01
CA GLY A 36 -1.18 19.54 -12.07
C GLY A 36 -0.15 18.42 -12.07
N ALA A 37 0.90 18.54 -12.88
CA ALA A 37 1.97 17.55 -12.96
C ALA A 37 2.71 17.41 -11.61
N MET A 38 3.00 18.53 -10.94
CA MET A 38 3.64 18.53 -9.63
C MET A 38 2.74 17.89 -8.57
N PHE A 39 1.46 18.24 -8.54
CA PHE A 39 0.48 17.67 -7.62
C PHE A 39 0.38 16.16 -7.76
N PHE A 40 0.12 15.65 -8.97
CA PHE A 40 -0.02 14.21 -9.19
C PHE A 40 1.29 13.47 -8.92
N LYS A 41 2.45 14.04 -9.26
CA LYS A 41 3.75 13.43 -8.94
C LYS A 41 3.98 13.31 -7.44
N ARG A 42 3.69 14.37 -6.66
CA ARG A 42 3.83 14.34 -5.19
C ARG A 42 2.77 13.45 -4.52
N LEU A 43 1.58 13.35 -5.11
CA LEU A 43 0.51 12.51 -4.59
C LEU A 43 0.80 11.02 -4.83
N ASP A 44 1.29 10.69 -6.03
CA ASP A 44 1.64 9.33 -6.41
C ASP A 44 2.77 8.78 -5.54
N SER A 45 3.80 9.57 -5.27
CA SER A 45 4.90 9.15 -4.38
C SER A 45 4.45 8.81 -2.95
N ARG A 46 3.29 9.31 -2.52
CA ARG A 46 2.73 9.08 -1.18
C ARG A 46 1.63 8.03 -1.15
N THR A 47 0.90 7.85 -2.24
CA THR A 47 -0.35 7.05 -2.25
C THR A 47 -0.40 5.99 -3.33
N GLY A 48 0.50 6.00 -4.33
CA GLY A 48 0.49 5.09 -5.48
C GLY A 48 0.49 3.62 -5.05
N GLN A 49 1.42 3.24 -4.17
CA GLN A 49 1.50 1.86 -3.65
C GLN A 49 0.22 1.40 -2.94
N VAL A 50 -0.49 2.32 -2.30
CA VAL A 50 -1.73 2.03 -1.57
C VAL A 50 -2.88 1.82 -2.56
N TRP A 51 -2.91 2.56 -3.67
CA TRP A 51 -3.85 2.32 -4.76
C TRP A 51 -3.62 0.97 -5.43
N ASP A 52 -2.37 0.63 -5.69
CA ASP A 52 -2.01 -0.64 -6.29
C ASP A 52 -2.26 -1.82 -5.35
N GLY A 53 -1.92 -1.67 -4.06
CA GLY A 53 -2.08 -2.72 -3.05
C GLY A 53 -3.53 -3.21 -2.92
N VAL A 54 -4.49 -2.29 -2.82
CA VAL A 54 -5.92 -2.66 -2.70
C VAL A 54 -6.45 -3.30 -3.99
N LYS A 55 -6.01 -2.82 -5.15
CA LYS A 55 -6.35 -3.40 -6.45
C LYS A 55 -5.81 -4.82 -6.57
N TYR A 56 -4.55 -5.03 -6.20
CA TYR A 56 -3.91 -6.35 -6.20
C TYR A 56 -4.56 -7.31 -5.21
N ALA A 57 -5.02 -6.83 -4.06
CA ALA A 57 -5.79 -7.65 -3.13
C ALA A 57 -7.12 -8.10 -3.75
N ASP A 58 -7.83 -7.21 -4.45
CA ASP A 58 -9.08 -7.54 -5.14
C ASP A 58 -8.87 -8.56 -6.28
N TYR A 59 -7.73 -8.51 -6.98
CA TYR A 59 -7.36 -9.49 -8.03
C TYR A 59 -7.08 -10.89 -7.48
N GLY A 60 -7.03 -11.06 -6.15
CA GLY A 60 -7.03 -12.37 -5.52
C GLY A 60 -8.36 -13.11 -5.64
N HIS A 61 -9.47 -12.42 -5.94
CA HIS A 61 -10.78 -13.04 -6.09
C HIS A 61 -11.05 -13.41 -7.55
N VAL A 62 -11.42 -14.66 -7.80
CA VAL A 62 -11.67 -15.19 -9.15
C VAL A 62 -12.81 -14.49 -9.90
N VAL A 63 -13.69 -13.82 -9.17
CA VAL A 63 -14.84 -13.07 -9.71
C VAL A 63 -14.51 -11.62 -10.05
N THR A 64 -13.32 -11.13 -9.70
CA THR A 64 -12.93 -9.76 -9.98
C THR A 64 -12.66 -9.60 -11.47
N THR A 65 -13.20 -8.53 -12.07
CA THR A 65 -12.85 -8.14 -13.44
C THR A 65 -11.62 -7.23 -13.39
N PRO A 66 -10.46 -7.62 -13.96
CA PRO A 66 -9.27 -6.78 -13.97
C PRO A 66 -9.48 -5.48 -14.77
N ALA A 67 -8.63 -4.50 -14.51
CA ALA A 67 -8.58 -3.28 -15.31
C ALA A 67 -8.07 -3.61 -16.74
N SER A 68 -8.36 -2.71 -17.69
CA SER A 68 -7.90 -2.89 -19.07
C SER A 68 -6.38 -3.04 -19.13
N GLY A 69 -5.89 -4.11 -19.76
CA GLY A 69 -4.47 -4.43 -19.85
C GLY A 69 -3.89 -5.17 -18.63
N GLU A 70 -4.70 -5.43 -17.60
CA GLU A 70 -4.31 -6.16 -16.40
C GLU A 70 -5.01 -7.54 -16.33
N SER A 71 -4.61 -8.36 -15.37
CA SER A 71 -4.99 -9.75 -15.20
C SER A 71 -5.14 -10.10 -13.71
N LEU A 72 -5.80 -11.23 -13.42
CA LEU A 72 -5.88 -11.75 -12.05
C LEU A 72 -4.50 -12.14 -11.47
N THR A 73 -3.50 -12.35 -12.33
CA THR A 73 -2.13 -12.67 -11.89
C THR A 73 -1.34 -11.44 -11.45
N ASP A 74 -1.77 -10.23 -11.80
CA ASP A 74 -1.10 -9.02 -11.35
C ASP A 74 -1.19 -8.88 -9.83
N GLY A 75 -0.05 -8.54 -9.22
CA GLY A 75 0.08 -8.50 -7.77
C GLY A 75 0.17 -9.86 -7.07
N LYS A 76 0.33 -10.98 -7.78
CA LYS A 76 0.46 -12.33 -7.18
C LYS A 76 1.56 -12.40 -6.12
N PHE A 77 2.72 -11.79 -6.38
CA PHE A 77 3.80 -11.73 -5.39
C PHE A 77 3.41 -10.92 -4.15
N ALA A 78 2.80 -9.74 -4.33
CA ALA A 78 2.35 -8.90 -3.21
C ALA A 78 1.32 -9.65 -2.34
N ARG A 79 0.38 -10.38 -2.96
CA ARG A 79 -0.59 -11.22 -2.24
C ARG A 79 0.09 -12.36 -1.49
N TRP A 80 1.04 -13.06 -2.11
CA TRP A 80 1.81 -14.11 -1.45
C TRP A 80 2.60 -13.55 -0.25
N PHE A 81 3.29 -12.43 -0.43
CA PHE A 81 4.07 -11.77 0.60
C PHE A 81 3.19 -11.36 1.78
N ASN A 82 2.07 -10.70 1.51
CA ASN A 82 1.11 -10.31 2.54
C ASN A 82 0.51 -11.53 3.27
N GLY A 83 0.21 -12.62 2.56
CA GLY A 83 -0.24 -13.86 3.18
C GLY A 83 0.77 -14.41 4.18
N LYS A 84 2.06 -14.39 3.84
CA LYS A 84 3.14 -14.80 4.75
C LYS A 84 3.36 -13.82 5.90
N LEU A 85 3.29 -12.52 5.61
CA LEU A 85 3.38 -11.48 6.63
C LEU A 85 2.26 -11.62 7.67
N TYR A 86 1.01 -11.78 7.24
CA TYR A 86 -0.14 -11.92 8.14
C TYR A 86 -0.07 -13.18 8.99
N ALA A 87 0.41 -14.30 8.46
CA ALA A 87 0.63 -15.50 9.28
C ALA A 87 1.76 -15.27 10.32
N ALA A 88 2.80 -14.51 9.96
CA ALA A 88 3.93 -14.26 10.84
C ALA A 88 3.65 -13.23 11.97
N VAL A 89 2.59 -12.41 11.89
CA VAL A 89 2.39 -11.33 12.87
C VAL A 89 2.09 -11.82 14.29
N GLU A 90 1.50 -13.00 14.44
CA GLU A 90 1.19 -13.57 15.76
C GLU A 90 2.45 -13.98 16.53
N THR A 91 3.51 -14.34 15.80
CA THR A 91 4.74 -14.92 16.37
C THR A 91 5.95 -13.98 16.31
N SER A 92 5.85 -12.89 15.53
CA SER A 92 6.93 -11.92 15.35
C SER A 92 6.47 -10.52 15.76
N PRO A 93 6.93 -10.00 16.91
CA PRO A 93 6.70 -8.62 17.32
C PRO A 93 7.21 -7.61 16.29
N ALA A 94 8.30 -7.93 15.58
CA ALA A 94 8.83 -7.09 14.52
C ALA A 94 7.86 -6.99 13.33
N ALA A 95 7.29 -8.12 12.89
CA ALA A 95 6.31 -8.14 11.80
C ALA A 95 5.01 -7.44 12.19
N SER A 96 4.51 -7.71 13.41
CA SER A 96 3.31 -7.07 13.95
C SER A 96 3.47 -5.56 14.06
N SER A 97 4.57 -5.09 14.66
CA SER A 97 4.86 -3.67 14.79
C SER A 97 5.00 -3.00 13.42
N ALA A 98 5.78 -3.57 12.50
CA ALA A 98 5.96 -3.00 11.16
C ALA A 98 4.63 -2.94 10.40
N LEU A 99 3.82 -4.01 10.42
CA LEU A 99 2.50 -4.02 9.78
C LEU A 99 1.58 -2.94 10.36
N TRP A 100 1.55 -2.78 11.68
CA TRP A 100 0.74 -1.75 12.32
C TRP A 100 1.16 -0.35 11.89
N HIS A 101 2.44 -0.02 11.99
CA HIS A 101 2.93 1.32 11.69
C HIS A 101 2.77 1.67 10.20
N VAL A 102 3.06 0.72 9.31
CA VAL A 102 2.89 0.92 7.86
C VAL A 102 1.40 1.01 7.50
N GLY A 103 0.56 0.13 8.05
CA GLY A 103 -0.89 0.14 7.82
C GLY A 103 -1.58 1.39 8.34
N GLN A 104 -1.04 2.04 9.38
CA GLN A 104 -1.51 3.32 9.90
C GLN A 104 -0.86 4.54 9.22
N PHE A 105 -0.03 4.35 8.19
CA PHE A 105 0.67 5.44 7.47
C PHE A 105 1.59 6.29 8.37
N ILE A 106 2.07 5.73 9.48
CA ILE A 106 2.99 6.40 10.42
C ILE A 106 4.45 5.96 10.20
N ALA A 107 4.68 4.98 9.34
CA ALA A 107 6.00 4.52 8.89
C ALA A 107 6.00 4.26 7.38
N PRO A 108 7.16 4.35 6.71
CA PRO A 108 7.26 4.09 5.27
C PRO A 108 7.06 2.60 4.95
N PRO A 109 6.45 2.25 3.78
CA PRO A 109 6.23 0.86 3.39
C PRO A 109 7.48 -0.02 3.32
N LEU A 110 8.66 0.59 3.15
CA LEU A 110 9.95 -0.09 3.15
C LEU A 110 10.26 -0.81 4.47
N ASP A 111 9.65 -0.40 5.59
CA ASP A 111 9.85 -1.04 6.89
C ASP A 111 9.32 -2.47 6.93
N LEU A 112 8.36 -2.84 6.05
CA LEU A 112 7.93 -4.23 5.86
C LEU A 112 9.03 -5.13 5.28
N PHE A 113 10.10 -4.53 4.73
CA PHE A 113 11.27 -5.22 4.19
C PHE A 113 12.49 -5.11 5.12
N ALA A 114 12.31 -4.65 6.36
CA ALA A 114 13.39 -4.67 7.34
C ALA A 114 13.86 -6.11 7.59
N PRO A 115 15.16 -6.34 7.87
CA PRO A 115 15.72 -7.69 8.02
C PRO A 115 14.97 -8.59 9.00
N ALA A 116 14.48 -8.03 10.11
CA ALA A 116 13.70 -8.78 11.11
C ALA A 116 12.32 -9.22 10.59
N VAL A 117 11.66 -8.41 9.76
CA VAL A 117 10.38 -8.75 9.14
C VAL A 117 10.59 -9.79 8.05
N LEU A 118 11.61 -9.62 7.20
CA LEU A 118 11.98 -10.60 6.18
C LEU A 118 12.35 -11.96 6.79
N TRP A 119 13.05 -11.95 7.92
CA TRP A 119 13.33 -13.18 8.67
C TRP A 119 12.06 -13.89 9.13
N ALA A 120 11.08 -13.14 9.64
CA ALA A 120 9.80 -13.71 10.05
C ALA A 120 9.04 -14.33 8.87
N ILE A 121 9.04 -13.65 7.71
CA ILE A 121 8.43 -14.15 6.47
C ILE A 121 9.14 -15.40 5.96
N LEU A 122 10.48 -15.42 6.01
CA LEU A 122 11.28 -16.59 5.62
C LEU A 122 10.97 -17.77 6.53
N ARG A 123 10.93 -17.56 7.85
CA ARG A 123 10.58 -18.59 8.83
C ARG A 123 9.20 -19.17 8.56
N GLU A 124 8.20 -18.33 8.30
CA GLU A 124 6.82 -18.73 7.95
C GLU A 124 6.72 -19.41 6.57
N THR A 125 7.70 -19.20 5.70
CA THR A 125 7.78 -19.87 4.41
C THR A 125 8.34 -21.29 4.55
N VAL A 126 9.33 -21.48 5.42
CA VAL A 126 9.99 -22.78 5.65
C VAL A 126 9.23 -23.64 6.67
N TRP A 127 8.71 -23.04 7.73
CA TRP A 127 7.95 -23.69 8.81
C TRP A 127 6.62 -22.95 9.02
N PRO A 128 5.59 -23.30 8.23
CA PRO A 128 4.28 -22.64 8.32
C PRO A 128 3.63 -22.86 9.67
N SER A 129 3.01 -21.82 10.22
CA SER A 129 2.41 -21.84 11.57
C SER A 129 1.00 -22.48 11.62
N ASN A 130 0.69 -23.44 10.73
CA ASN A 130 -0.65 -24.05 10.54
C ASN A 130 -1.42 -24.35 11.84
#